data_AF-A0A7I5E7F0-F1
#
_entry.id   AF-A0A7I5E7F0-F1
#
_cell.length_a   1.000
_cell.length_b   1.000
_cell.length_c   1.000
_cell.angle_alpha   90.00
_cell.angle_beta   90.00
_cell.angle_gamma   90.00
#
_symmetry.space_group_name_H-M   'P 1'
#
loop_
_entity.id
_entity.type
_entity.pdbx_description
1 polymer ?
#
loop_
_entity_poly.entity_id
_entity_poly.type
_entity_poly.pdbx_seq_one_letter_code
_entity_poly.pdbx_strand_id
1 'polypeptide(L)'
;MRIPAGAPMPFWLGLRNKMPLLSKFSRPTLGTIAVISTVVLTGAAVFAVTVYPKIENDYYKNAQAMERAQLRGTREDFAYGKRVWSDPFEKK
;
A
#
# COMPACT_ATOMS: atom_id res chain seq x y z
N MET A 1 21.84 -10.04 32.00
CA MET A 1 22.58 -11.31 32.14
C MET A 1 23.85 -11.22 31.31
N ARG A 2 25.02 -11.31 31.94
CA ARG A 2 26.28 -11.51 31.20
C ARG A 2 26.33 -12.98 30.81
N ILE A 3 26.47 -13.27 29.52
CA ILE A 3 26.59 -14.64 29.02
C ILE A 3 28.00 -15.10 29.36
N PRO A 4 28.18 -16.28 29.99
CA PRO A 4 29.51 -16.81 30.27
C PRO A 4 30.29 -17.02 28.97
N ALA A 5 31.58 -16.68 28.99
CA ALA A 5 32.44 -16.85 27.83
C ALA A 5 32.50 -18.34 27.43
N GLY A 6 32.12 -18.66 26.18
CA GLY A 6 32.14 -20.02 25.63
C GLY A 6 30.78 -20.68 25.40
N ALA A 7 29.66 -20.08 25.86
CA ALA A 7 28.33 -20.59 25.54
C ALA A 7 27.87 -20.14 24.13
N PRO A 8 27.24 -21.02 23.32
CA PRO A 8 26.71 -20.61 22.02
C PRO A 8 25.62 -19.56 22.23
N MET A 9 25.86 -18.35 21.72
CA MET A 9 24.91 -17.24 21.85
C MET A 9 23.72 -17.50 20.92
N PRO A 10 22.48 -17.57 21.44
CA PRO A 10 21.30 -17.62 20.60
C PRO A 10 21.28 -16.40 19.68
N PHE A 11 21.00 -16.60 18.39
CA PHE A 11 21.02 -15.54 17.38
C PHE A 11 20.26 -14.27 17.83
N TRP A 12 19.07 -14.46 18.38
CA TRP A 12 18.21 -13.39 18.92
C TRP A 12 18.83 -12.59 20.06
N LEU A 13 19.64 -13.24 20.90
CA LEU A 13 20.32 -12.60 22.02
C LEU A 13 21.51 -11.75 21.52
N GLY A 14 22.18 -12.19 20.47
CA GLY A 14 23.23 -11.44 19.77
C GLY A 14 22.70 -10.16 19.13
N LEU A 15 21.55 -10.26 18.47
CA LEU A 15 20.90 -9.10 17.86
C LEU A 15 20.44 -8.08 18.92
N ARG A 16 19.87 -8.57 20.03
CA ARG A 16 19.42 -7.73 21.15
C ARG A 16 20.56 -6.98 21.85
N ASN A 17 21.75 -7.59 21.97
CA ASN A 17 22.91 -6.94 22.59
C ASN A 17 23.54 -5.85 21.71
N LYS A 18 23.49 -6.00 20.37
CA LYS A 18 24.00 -4.98 19.43
C LYS A 18 23.10 -3.74 19.32
N MET A 19 21.82 -3.86 19.68
CA MET A 19 20.84 -2.78 19.60
C MET A 19 20.19 -2.52 20.97
N PRO A 20 20.93 -1.89 21.92
CA PRO A 20 20.44 -1.67 23.29
C PRO A 20 19.18 -0.77 23.34
N LEU A 21 18.95 0.07 22.33
CA LEU A 21 17.73 0.89 22.20
C LEU A 21 16.46 0.04 21.97
N LEU A 22 16.55 -1.05 21.21
CA LEU A 22 15.44 -1.98 20.98
C LEU A 22 15.12 -2.82 22.23
N SER A 23 16.09 -2.96 23.14
CA SER A 23 15.88 -3.69 24.40
C SER A 23 14.88 -3.01 25.35
N LYS A 24 14.71 -1.67 25.23
CA LYS A 24 13.71 -0.90 25.97
C LYS A 24 12.28 -1.18 25.52
N PHE A 25 12.09 -1.65 24.28
CA PHE A 25 10.79 -2.00 23.70
C PHE A 25 10.45 -3.49 23.84
N SER A 26 11.18 -4.24 24.68
CA SER A 26 11.19 -5.71 24.66
C SER A 26 9.86 -6.43 24.97
N ARG A 27 8.80 -5.70 25.32
CA ARG A 27 7.44 -6.23 25.46
C ARG A 27 6.43 -5.18 24.98
N PRO A 28 6.25 -5.02 23.65
CA PRO A 28 5.16 -4.18 23.17
C PRO A 28 3.85 -4.79 23.68
N THR A 29 2.98 -3.95 24.25
CA THR A 29 1.66 -4.42 24.68
C THR A 29 0.84 -4.82 23.46
N LEU A 30 -0.16 -5.70 23.66
CA LEU A 30 -1.12 -6.05 22.61
C LEU A 30 -1.74 -4.80 21.94
N GLY A 31 -2.03 -3.76 22.73
CA GLY A 31 -2.54 -2.50 22.22
C GLY A 31 -1.52 -1.76 21.33
N THR A 32 -0.25 -1.73 21.71
CA THR A 32 0.81 -1.12 20.88
C THR A 32 0.95 -1.83 19.54
N ILE A 33 0.88 -3.17 19.52
CA ILE A 33 0.95 -3.96 18.30
C ILE A 33 -0.27 -3.66 17.40
N ALA A 34 -1.47 -3.61 17.98
CA ALA A 34 -2.71 -3.33 17.26
C ALA A 34 -2.71 -1.94 16.61
N VAL A 35 -2.19 -0.91 17.29
CA VAL A 35 -2.08 0.43 16.72
C VAL A 35 -1.07 0.45 15.58
N ILE A 36 0.12 -0.13 15.77
CA ILE A 36 1.16 -0.16 14.73
C ILE A 36 0.65 -0.91 13.50
N SER A 37 0.02 -2.07 13.67
CA SER A 37 -0.51 -2.84 12.55
C SER A 37 -1.58 -2.05 11.79
N THR A 38 -2.48 -1.39 12.50
CA THR A 38 -3.53 -0.56 11.89
C THR A 38 -2.93 0.60 11.09
N VAL A 39 -1.93 1.30 11.64
CA VAL A 39 -1.25 2.41 10.96
C VAL A 39 -0.54 1.92 9.70
N VAL A 40 0.16 0.78 9.77
CA VAL A 40 0.86 0.20 8.62
C VAL A 40 -0.13 -0.22 7.52
N LEU A 41 -1.20 -0.93 7.88
CA LEU A 41 -2.24 -1.34 6.94
C LEU A 41 -2.94 -0.15 6.28
N THR A 42 -3.31 0.85 7.08
CA THR A 42 -3.96 2.07 6.56
C THR A 42 -3.02 2.85 5.65
N GLY A 43 -1.76 2.99 6.04
CA GLY A 43 -0.74 3.65 5.23
C GLY A 43 -0.50 2.92 3.90
N ALA A 44 -0.44 1.58 3.92
CA ALA A 44 -0.30 0.77 2.72
C ALA A 44 -1.51 0.94 1.78
N ALA A 45 -2.73 0.96 2.32
CA ALA A 45 -3.94 1.18 1.54
C ALA A 45 -3.93 2.57 0.87
N VAL A 46 -3.58 3.63 1.61
CA VAL A 46 -3.46 4.98 1.06
C VAL A 46 -2.38 5.04 -0.01
N PHE A 47 -1.22 4.44 0.22
CA PHE A 47 -0.13 4.38 -0.75
C PHE A 47 -0.55 3.69 -2.06
N ALA A 48 -1.23 2.55 -1.96
CA ALA A 48 -1.69 1.76 -3.10
C ALA A 48 -2.67 2.53 -4.00
N VAL A 49 -3.48 3.44 -3.43
CA VAL A 49 -4.45 4.23 -4.20
C VAL A 49 -3.86 5.55 -4.70
N THR A 50 -2.95 6.17 -3.96
CA THR A 50 -2.53 7.56 -4.23
C THR A 50 -1.18 7.67 -4.92
N VAL A 51 -0.23 6.81 -4.56
CA VAL A 51 1.17 6.90 -5.01
C VAL A 51 1.45 5.83 -6.05
N TYR A 52 1.03 4.60 -5.81
CA TYR A 52 1.30 3.47 -6.71
C TYR A 52 0.82 3.74 -8.15
N PRO A 53 -0.38 4.31 -8.41
CA PRO A 53 -0.81 4.59 -9.78
C PRO A 53 -0.02 5.70 -10.46
N LYS A 54 0.64 6.57 -9.69
CA LYS A 54 1.50 7.64 -10.23
C LYS A 54 2.86 7.12 -10.64
N ILE A 55 3.39 6.14 -9.92
CA ILE A 55 4.64 5.46 -10.26
C ILE A 55 4.41 4.61 -11.52
N GLU A 56 3.32 3.83 -11.53
CA GLU A 56 3.02 2.86 -12.59
C GLU A 56 2.10 3.46 -13.68
N ASN A 57 2.21 4.76 -13.93
CA ASN A 57 1.29 5.52 -14.79
C ASN A 57 1.16 4.93 -16.20
N ASP A 58 2.28 4.49 -16.77
CA ASP A 58 2.32 3.96 -18.13
C ASP A 58 1.59 2.62 -18.26
N TYR A 59 1.68 1.76 -17.25
CA TYR A 59 0.89 0.53 -17.18
C TYR A 59 -0.62 0.83 -17.23
N TYR A 60 -1.08 1.76 -16.38
CA TYR A 60 -2.51 2.08 -16.30
C TYR A 60 -3.03 2.75 -17.59
N LYS A 61 -2.24 3.60 -18.24
CA LYS A 61 -2.58 4.17 -19.54
C LYS A 61 -2.72 3.09 -20.63
N ASN A 62 -1.77 2.16 -20.67
CA ASN A 62 -1.78 1.08 -21.64
C ASN A 62 -2.94 0.11 -21.39
N ALA A 63 -3.19 -0.26 -20.14
CA ALA A 63 -4.33 -1.08 -19.75
C ALA A 63 -5.66 -0.42 -20.16
N GLN A 64 -5.84 0.87 -19.90
CA GLN A 64 -7.02 1.61 -20.33
C GLN A 64 -7.18 1.67 -21.86
N ALA A 65 -6.08 1.83 -22.60
CA ALA A 65 -6.11 1.84 -24.06
C ALA A 65 -6.51 0.46 -24.61
N MET A 66 -5.99 -0.62 -24.02
CA MET A 66 -6.33 -1.99 -24.38
C MET A 66 -7.79 -2.33 -24.04
N GLU A 67 -8.26 -1.98 -22.84
CA GLU A 67 -9.66 -2.17 -22.45
C GLU A 67 -10.60 -1.39 -23.38
N ARG A 68 -10.26 -0.13 -23.73
CA ARG A 68 -11.02 0.63 -24.72
C ARG A 68 -11.02 -0.02 -26.10
N ALA A 69 -9.90 -0.59 -26.54
CA ALA A 69 -9.82 -1.31 -27.80
C ALA A 69 -10.70 -2.58 -27.80
N GLN A 70 -10.81 -3.26 -26.65
CA GLN A 70 -11.66 -4.44 -26.48
C GLN A 70 -13.15 -4.12 -26.49
N LEU A 71 -13.53 -2.90 -26.09
CA LEU A 71 -14.93 -2.51 -25.99
C LEU A 71 -15.66 -2.46 -27.35
N ARG A 72 -14.97 -2.55 -28.51
CA ARG A 72 -15.53 -2.68 -29.89
C ARG A 72 -16.64 -1.68 -30.31
N GLY A 73 -17.07 -0.79 -29.44
CA GLY A 73 -18.09 0.24 -29.68
C GLY A 73 -17.48 1.61 -29.84
N THR A 74 -18.13 2.44 -30.66
CA THR A 74 -17.81 3.85 -30.79
C THR A 74 -18.23 4.62 -29.53
N ARG A 75 -17.72 5.84 -29.35
CA ARG A 75 -18.06 6.68 -28.19
C ARG A 75 -19.58 6.94 -28.10
N GLU A 76 -20.21 6.96 -29.26
CA GLU A 76 -21.62 7.17 -29.51
C GLU A 76 -22.46 5.94 -29.13
N ASP A 77 -21.93 4.73 -29.37
CA ASP A 77 -22.58 3.46 -29.00
C ASP A 77 -22.71 3.32 -27.47
N PHE A 78 -21.70 3.77 -26.73
CA PHE A 78 -21.72 3.78 -25.26
C PHE A 78 -22.49 4.96 -24.65
N ALA A 79 -22.89 5.93 -25.47
CA ALA A 79 -23.56 7.13 -24.98
C ALA A 79 -25.07 6.92 -24.78
N TYR A 80 -25.65 5.77 -25.18
CA TYR A 80 -27.08 5.47 -25.07
C TYR A 80 -27.98 6.64 -25.53
N GLY A 81 -27.60 7.31 -26.62
CA GLY A 81 -28.32 8.48 -27.17
C GLY A 81 -28.07 9.82 -26.48
N LYS A 82 -27.17 9.90 -25.49
CA LYS A 82 -26.74 11.16 -24.87
C LYS A 82 -25.54 11.77 -25.62
N ARG A 83 -25.38 13.09 -25.57
CA ARG A 83 -24.18 13.75 -26.13
C ARG A 83 -22.98 13.41 -25.26
N VAL A 84 -21.93 12.84 -25.86
CA VAL A 84 -20.70 12.40 -25.17
C VAL A 84 -19.99 13.53 -24.38
N TRP A 85 -20.33 14.79 -24.69
CA TRP A 85 -19.74 16.01 -24.12
C TRP A 85 -20.71 16.82 -23.24
N SER A 86 -21.95 16.37 -23.02
CA SER A 86 -22.85 17.05 -22.08
C SER A 86 -22.43 16.73 -20.65
N ASP A 87 -22.21 17.76 -19.83
CA ASP A 87 -21.91 17.62 -18.40
C ASP A 87 -22.99 16.75 -17.73
N PRO A 88 -22.63 15.56 -17.19
CA PRO A 88 -23.60 14.65 -16.57
C PRO A 88 -24.19 15.20 -15.27
N PHE A 89 -23.72 16.34 -14.76
CA PHE A 89 -24.18 16.95 -13.51
C PHE A 89 -25.08 18.17 -13.69
N GLU A 90 -25.49 18.51 -14.92
CA GLU A 90 -26.40 19.64 -15.22
C GLU A 90 -26.08 20.93 -14.42
N LYS A 91 -24.80 21.24 -14.22
CA LYS A 91 -24.43 22.47 -13.49
C LYS A 91 -24.72 23.66 -14.39
N LYS A 92 -25.75 24.43 -14.03
CA LYS A 92 -26.09 25.73 -14.62
C LYS A 92 -25.12 26.82 -14.18
#